data_AF-A0A4Q2TZ61-F1
#
_entry.id   AF-A0A4Q2TZ61-F1
#
_cell.length_a   1.000
_cell.length_b   1.000
_cell.length_c   1.000
_cell.angle_alpha   90.00
_cell.angle_beta   90.00
_cell.angle_gamma   90.00
#
_symmetry.space_group_name_H-M   'P 1'
#
loop_
_entity.id
_entity.type
_entity.pdbx_description
1 polymer ?
#
loop_
_entity_poly.entity_id
_entity_poly.type
_entity_poly.pdbx_seq_one_letter_code
_entity_poly.pdbx_strand_id
1 'polypeptide(L)'
;DALVAVGGDGSMTLAGKFAAKGIPIVGVPKTIDNDLADTNYSFGFDTAVSTATEAVDKLHSTASAHQRVFVVEVMGRYVGWIALHTG
;
A
#
# COMPACT_ATOMS: atom_id res chain seq x y z
N ASP A 1 7.20 15.13 -26.21
CA ASP A 1 6.95 13.82 -25.58
C ASP A 1 7.25 13.88 -24.09
N ALA A 2 6.53 13.12 -23.27
CA ALA A 2 6.66 13.05 -21.82
C ALA A 2 6.32 11.63 -21.33
N LEU A 3 6.70 11.30 -20.09
CA LEU A 3 6.44 10.01 -19.47
C LEU A 3 5.64 10.16 -18.16
N VAL A 4 4.64 9.30 -17.96
CA VAL A 4 3.93 9.16 -16.68
C VAL A 4 4.39 7.86 -16.02
N ALA A 5 5.07 7.97 -14.89
CA ALA A 5 5.56 6.83 -14.13
C ALA A 5 4.59 6.51 -12.99
N VAL A 6 4.02 5.31 -12.97
CA VAL A 6 3.08 4.87 -11.92
C VAL A 6 3.75 3.76 -11.11
N GLY A 7 3.95 3.96 -9.81
CA GLY A 7 4.58 2.94 -8.97
C GLY A 7 5.04 3.47 -7.61
N GLY A 8 5.84 2.65 -6.92
CA GLY A 8 6.47 3.01 -5.65
C GLY A 8 7.89 3.55 -5.79
N ASP A 9 8.66 3.52 -4.70
CA ASP A 9 10.01 4.09 -4.60
C ASP A 9 10.97 3.69 -5.72
N GLY A 10 10.98 2.41 -6.08
CA GLY A 10 11.84 1.91 -7.16
C GLY A 10 11.52 2.57 -8.50
N SER A 11 10.23 2.73 -8.81
CA SER A 11 9.78 3.41 -10.03
C SER A 11 10.10 4.90 -9.99
N MET A 12 9.90 5.57 -8.85
CA MET A 12 10.21 7.00 -8.69
C MET A 12 11.72 7.28 -8.79
N THR A 13 12.54 6.39 -8.24
CA THR A 13 14.00 6.47 -8.37
C THR A 13 14.46 6.39 -9.82
N LEU A 14 13.90 5.46 -10.60
CA LEU A 14 14.22 5.33 -12.01
C LEU A 14 13.70 6.52 -12.83
N ALA A 15 12.48 6.97 -12.54
CA ALA A 15 11.87 8.15 -13.14
C ALA A 15 12.75 9.40 -12.94
N GLY A 16 13.26 9.63 -11.74
CA GLY A 16 14.17 10.75 -11.44
C GLY A 16 15.45 10.72 -12.30
N LYS A 17 16.00 9.54 -12.59
CA LYS A 17 17.17 9.40 -13.47
C LYS A 17 16.89 9.79 -14.92
N PHE A 18 15.67 9.56 -15.41
CA PHE A 18 15.27 9.99 -16.75
C PHE A 18 14.94 11.48 -16.79
N ALA A 19 14.34 12.02 -15.72
CA ALA A 19 14.10 13.46 -15.58
C ALA A 19 15.41 14.26 -15.61
N ALA A 20 16.45 13.77 -14.92
CA ALA A 20 17.78 14.37 -14.94
C ALA A 20 18.45 14.36 -16.34
N LYS A 21 17.96 13.53 -17.27
CA LYS A 21 18.40 13.50 -18.67
C LYS A 21 17.55 14.37 -19.60
N GLY A 22 16.65 15.19 -19.05
CA GLY A 22 15.84 16.14 -19.80
C GLY A 22 14.50 15.59 -20.29
N ILE A 23 14.09 14.40 -19.87
CA ILE A 23 12.76 13.85 -20.21
C ILE A 23 11.72 14.43 -19.23
N PRO A 24 10.67 15.12 -19.70
CA PRO A 24 9.60 15.58 -18.82
C PRO A 24 8.82 14.38 -18.23
N ILE A 25 8.70 14.33 -16.90
CA ILE A 25 8.08 13.20 -16.19
C ILE A 25 7.09 13.66 -15.13
N VAL A 26 5.98 12.92 -15.01
CA VAL A 26 5.05 12.98 -13.89
C VAL A 26 5.06 11.65 -13.15
N GLY A 27 5.27 11.69 -11.83
CA GLY A 27 5.18 10.52 -10.94
C GLY A 27 3.79 10.37 -10.34
N VAL A 28 3.26 9.14 -10.33
CA VAL A 28 1.99 8.79 -9.70
C VAL A 28 2.25 7.75 -8.60
N PRO A 29 2.02 8.09 -7.32
CA PRO A 29 2.36 7.23 -6.18
C PRO A 29 1.41 6.03 -6.07
N LYS A 30 1.88 4.84 -6.47
CA LYS A 30 1.08 3.61 -6.48
C LYS A 30 1.77 2.49 -5.72
N THR A 31 1.25 2.19 -4.54
CA THR A 31 1.64 1.07 -3.68
C THR A 31 0.50 0.81 -2.71
N ILE A 32 0.37 -0.43 -2.23
CA ILE A 32 -0.58 -0.74 -1.15
C ILE A 32 -0.01 -0.39 0.22
N ASP A 33 1.31 -0.23 0.35
CA ASP A 33 1.98 -0.09 1.65
C ASP A 33 1.81 1.32 2.26
N ASN A 34 1.43 2.31 1.45
CA ASN A 34 1.38 3.75 1.80
C ASN A 34 2.69 4.28 2.39
N ASP A 35 3.82 3.88 1.80
CA ASP A 35 5.18 4.17 2.26
C ASP A 35 5.91 5.24 1.43
N LEU A 36 5.20 5.96 0.55
CA LEU A 36 5.80 6.97 -0.32
C LEU A 36 5.82 8.34 0.35
N ALA A 37 6.97 9.01 0.26
CA ALA A 37 7.11 10.40 0.70
C ALA A 37 6.22 11.35 -0.12
N ASP A 38 5.95 12.52 0.44
CA ASP A 38 5.23 13.62 -0.22
C ASP A 38 3.78 13.33 -0.64
N THR A 39 3.19 12.23 -0.16
CA THR A 39 1.76 11.95 -0.25
C THR A 39 1.23 11.41 1.08
N ASN A 40 -0.03 11.73 1.42
CA ASN A 40 -0.70 11.11 2.56
C ASN A 40 -1.27 9.73 2.23
N TYR A 41 -1.62 9.51 0.96
CA TYR A 41 -2.24 8.28 0.48
C TYR A 41 -1.66 7.87 -0.88
N SER A 42 -1.40 6.58 -1.05
CA SER A 42 -1.02 5.96 -2.31
C SER A 42 -2.18 5.19 -2.93
N PHE A 43 -2.18 5.12 -4.26
CA PHE A 43 -3.17 4.32 -4.99
C PHE A 43 -3.06 2.83 -4.61
N GLY A 44 -4.16 2.27 -4.12
CA GLY A 44 -4.29 0.88 -3.71
C GLY A 44 -4.28 0.66 -2.19
N PHE A 45 -3.89 1.64 -1.39
CA PHE A 45 -3.88 1.51 0.08
C PHE A 45 -5.28 1.22 0.65
N ASP A 46 -6.27 2.05 0.30
CA ASP A 46 -7.65 1.91 0.79
C ASP A 46 -8.26 0.55 0.40
N THR A 47 -8.05 0.12 -0.85
CA THR A 47 -8.50 -1.21 -1.31
C THR A 47 -7.82 -2.34 -0.52
N ALA A 48 -6.54 -2.20 -0.16
CA ALA A 48 -5.83 -3.19 0.63
C ALA A 48 -6.34 -3.25 2.07
N VAL A 49 -6.59 -2.10 2.71
CA VAL A 49 -7.19 -2.01 4.04
C VAL A 49 -8.57 -2.67 4.05
N SER A 50 -9.44 -2.30 3.12
CA SER A 50 -10.78 -2.88 3.00
C SER A 50 -10.74 -4.41 2.83
N THR A 51 -9.87 -4.90 1.95
CA THR A 51 -9.68 -6.35 1.76
C THR A 51 -9.24 -7.06 3.03
N ALA A 52 -8.29 -6.47 3.77
CA ALA A 52 -7.78 -7.04 5.01
C ALA A 52 -8.83 -6.98 6.14
N THR A 53 -9.60 -5.90 6.25
CA THR A 53 -10.72 -5.76 7.20
C THR A 53 -11.79 -6.81 6.94
N GLU A 54 -12.21 -7.01 5.68
CA GLU A 54 -13.17 -8.05 5.34
C GLU A 54 -12.69 -9.46 5.72
N ALA A 55 -11.38 -9.72 5.59
CA ALA A 55 -10.80 -11.00 5.99
C ALA A 55 -10.82 -11.16 7.52
N VAL A 56 -10.48 -10.12 8.26
CA VAL A 56 -10.53 -10.10 9.73
C VAL A 56 -11.96 -10.29 10.24
N ASP A 57 -12.96 -9.63 9.64
CA ASP A 57 -14.36 -9.78 10.03
C ASP A 57 -14.86 -11.23 9.89
N LYS A 58 -14.48 -11.89 8.80
CA LYS A 58 -14.79 -13.31 8.58
C LYS A 58 -14.17 -14.18 9.67
N LEU A 59 -12.91 -13.92 10.03
CA LEU A 59 -12.22 -14.65 11.09
C LEU A 59 -12.79 -14.36 12.49
N HIS A 60 -13.20 -13.12 12.75
CA HIS A 60 -13.77 -12.70 14.03
C HIS A 60 -15.01 -13.53 14.40
N SER A 61 -15.89 -13.75 13.43
CA SER A 61 -17.11 -14.54 13.63
C SER A 61 -16.83 -15.98 14.09
N THR A 62 -15.83 -16.64 13.50
CA THR A 62 -15.46 -18.02 13.90
C THR A 62 -14.62 -18.06 15.18
N ALA A 63 -13.80 -17.04 15.42
CA ALA A 63 -13.02 -16.88 16.65
C ALA A 63 -13.94 -16.83 17.88
N SER A 64 -14.99 -16.00 17.81
CA SER A 64 -15.97 -15.83 18.88
C SER A 64 -16.76 -17.12 19.15
N ALA A 65 -17.24 -17.79 18.09
CA ALA A 65 -18.05 -19.01 18.18
C ALA A 65 -17.29 -20.20 18.80
N HIS A 66 -15.98 -20.30 18.59
CA HIS A 66 -15.17 -21.44 19.05
C HIS A 66 -14.13 -21.09 20.11
N GLN A 67 -14.16 -19.88 20.66
CA GLN A 67 -13.18 -19.38 21.64
C GLN A 67 -11.73 -19.59 21.15
N ARG A 68 -11.45 -19.18 19.92
CA ARG A 68 -10.14 -19.32 19.26
C ARG A 68 -9.42 -17.97 19.19
N VAL A 69 -8.10 -18.03 19.25
CA VAL A 69 -7.22 -16.90 18.95
C VAL A 69 -6.66 -17.06 17.55
N PHE A 70 -6.68 -15.99 16.77
CA PHE A 70 -6.07 -15.93 15.45
C PHE A 70 -4.98 -14.87 15.44
N VAL A 71 -3.89 -15.18 14.74
CA VAL A 71 -2.85 -14.21 14.36
C VAL A 71 -2.99 -14.00 12.87
N VAL A 72 -3.17 -12.74 12.45
CA VAL A 72 -3.39 -12.37 11.05
C VAL A 72 -2.19 -11.57 10.56
N GLU A 73 -1.49 -12.10 9.56
CA GLU A 73 -0.42 -11.39 8.86
C GLU A 73 -1.02 -10.57 7.71
N VAL A 74 -0.62 -9.30 7.62
CA VAL A 74 -1.01 -8.38 6.54
C VAL A 74 0.23 -7.81 5.86
N MET A 75 0.06 -7.31 4.64
CA MET A 75 1.12 -6.61 3.90
C MET A 75 1.41 -5.22 4.52
N GLY A 76 2.35 -4.47 3.96
CA GLY A 76 2.85 -3.21 4.55
C GLY A 76 4.37 -3.08 4.52
N ARG A 77 5.07 -4.16 4.15
CA ARG A 77 6.53 -4.20 3.99
C ARG A 77 7.28 -3.77 5.27
N TYR A 78 7.73 -2.51 5.34
CA TYR A 78 8.48 -1.96 6.49
C TYR A 78 7.67 -0.94 7.28
N VAL A 79 6.39 -0.74 6.94
CA VAL A 79 5.46 0.17 7.61
C VAL A 79 4.21 -0.57 8.08
N GLY A 80 3.58 -0.06 9.13
CA GLY A 80 2.45 -0.71 9.80
C GLY A 80 1.08 -0.21 9.36
N TRP A 81 0.97 0.55 8.26
CA TRP A 81 -0.26 1.28 7.95
C TRP A 81 -1.48 0.38 7.74
N ILE A 82 -1.34 -0.70 6.96
CA ILE A 82 -2.45 -1.64 6.74
C ILE A 82 -2.85 -2.29 8.08
N ALA A 83 -1.87 -2.81 8.83
CA ALA A 83 -2.13 -3.44 10.14
C ALA A 83 -2.85 -2.49 11.11
N LEU A 84 -2.44 -1.22 11.15
CA LEU A 84 -3.02 -0.21 12.04
C LEU A 84 -4.44 0.20 11.65
N HIS A 85 -4.78 0.20 10.36
CA HIS A 85 -6.11 0.61 9.87
C HIS A 85 -7.09 -0.56 9.78
N THR A 86 -6.59 -1.79 9.70
CA THR A 86 -7.41 -3.01 9.61
C THR A 86 -7.88 -3.53 10.97
N GLY A 87 -7.03 -3.41 12.00
CA GLY A 87 -7.34 -3.88 13.36
C GLY A 87 -8.17 -2.89 14.17
#